data_AF-A0A955Z695-F1
#
_entry.id   AF-A0A955Z695-F1
#
_cell.length_a   1.000
_cell.length_b   1.000
_cell.length_c   1.000
_cell.angle_alpha   90.00
_cell.angle_beta   90.00
_cell.angle_gamma   90.00
#
_symmetry.space_group_name_H-M   'P 1'
#
loop_
_entity.id
_entity.type
_entity.pdbx_description
1 polymer ?
#
loop_
_entity_poly.entity_id
_entity_poly.type
_entity_poly.pdbx_seq_one_letter_code
_entity_poly.pdbx_strand_id
1 'polypeptide(L)'
;MAEKAKSRRTTRAVYAVYIALTAAFVISNIWQVGLTLFGDAPHEAVAQGPCRAGIEELSGALDRAAKAAVEARDDADAERRYSEARRPEWDRYEEVRRACAAQPRGVDAMAALTRLERAHRSAVGRSAAALAPVRREVDSFIR
;
A
#
# COMPACT_ATOMS: atom_id res chain seq x y z
N MET A 1 -10.44 63.23 -9.74
CA MET A 1 -10.26 61.82 -10.17
C MET A 1 -9.20 61.02 -9.37
N ALA A 2 -8.70 61.53 -8.24
CA ALA A 2 -7.63 60.87 -7.46
C ALA A 2 -8.13 59.80 -6.45
N GLU A 3 -9.41 59.87 -6.05
CA GLU A 3 -9.94 59.03 -4.96
C GLU A 3 -10.19 57.58 -5.39
N LYS A 4 -10.65 57.35 -6.63
CA LYS A 4 -10.88 56.00 -7.20
C LYS A 4 -9.57 55.22 -7.42
N ALA A 5 -8.44 55.89 -7.64
CA ALA A 5 -7.15 55.25 -7.88
C ALA A 5 -6.54 54.67 -6.57
N LYS A 6 -6.80 55.33 -5.43
CA LYS A 6 -6.31 54.88 -4.12
C LYS A 6 -7.03 53.61 -3.65
N SER A 7 -8.36 53.57 -3.79
CA SER A 7 -9.19 52.39 -3.51
C SER A 7 -8.75 51.16 -4.32
N ARG A 8 -8.50 51.30 -5.64
CA ARG A 8 -8.03 50.19 -6.49
C ARG A 8 -6.65 49.64 -6.10
N ARG A 9 -5.73 50.50 -5.63
CA ARG A 9 -4.41 50.05 -5.15
C ARG A 9 -4.52 49.28 -3.84
N THR A 10 -5.33 49.75 -2.89
CA THR A 10 -5.54 49.06 -1.62
C THR A 10 -6.23 47.71 -1.83
N THR A 11 -7.25 47.65 -2.69
CA THR A 11 -7.91 46.38 -3.04
C THR A 11 -6.95 45.40 -3.70
N ARG A 12 -6.11 45.86 -4.64
CA ARG A 12 -5.06 45.01 -5.25
C ARG A 12 -4.04 44.50 -4.24
N ALA A 13 -3.64 45.33 -3.28
CA ALA A 13 -2.71 44.92 -2.22
C ALA A 13 -3.32 43.84 -1.32
N VAL A 14 -4.59 43.99 -0.93
CA VAL A 14 -5.31 42.99 -0.12
C VAL A 14 -5.44 41.66 -0.85
N TYR A 15 -5.83 41.68 -2.14
CA TYR A 15 -5.91 40.45 -2.94
C TYR A 15 -4.54 39.80 -3.14
N ALA A 16 -3.49 40.59 -3.37
CA ALA A 16 -2.14 40.05 -3.53
C ALA A 16 -1.66 39.36 -2.24
N VAL A 17 -1.91 39.95 -1.07
CA VAL A 17 -1.58 39.35 0.23
C VAL A 17 -2.39 38.09 0.47
N TYR A 18 -3.69 38.11 0.20
CA TYR A 18 -4.56 36.94 0.34
C TYR A 18 -4.10 35.79 -0.56
N ILE A 19 -3.81 36.05 -1.83
CA ILE A 19 -3.31 35.05 -2.78
C ILE A 19 -1.97 34.48 -2.30
N ALA A 20 -1.06 35.33 -1.83
CA ALA A 20 0.24 34.89 -1.33
C ALA A 20 0.11 33.96 -0.12
N LEU A 21 -0.74 34.32 0.86
CA LEU A 21 -0.99 33.50 2.04
C LEU A 21 -1.65 32.16 1.68
N THR A 22 -2.64 32.20 0.79
CA THR A 22 -3.34 30.99 0.35
C THR A 22 -2.41 30.06 -0.43
N ALA A 23 -1.60 30.62 -1.33
CA ALA A 23 -0.60 29.85 -2.09
C ALA A 23 0.45 29.24 -1.15
N ALA A 24 0.97 30.00 -0.18
CA ALA A 24 1.91 29.47 0.81
C ALA A 24 1.31 28.35 1.65
N PHE A 25 0.04 28.49 2.07
CA PHE A 25 -0.68 27.45 2.79
C PHE A 25 -0.87 26.19 1.94
N VAL A 26 -1.31 26.33 0.70
CA VAL A 26 -1.49 25.19 -0.23
C VAL A 26 -0.16 24.49 -0.50
N ILE A 27 0.92 25.25 -0.75
CA ILE A 27 2.27 24.69 -0.95
C ILE A 27 2.74 23.97 0.31
N SER A 28 2.50 24.53 1.50
CA SER A 28 2.85 23.88 2.77
C SER A 28 2.11 22.56 2.96
N ASN A 29 0.81 22.51 2.65
CA ASN A 29 0.03 21.28 2.73
C ASN A 29 0.49 20.24 1.70
N ILE A 30 0.74 20.64 0.45
CA ILE A 30 1.26 19.76 -0.60
C ILE A 30 2.63 19.21 -0.20
N TRP A 31 3.49 20.05 0.38
CA TRP A 31 4.82 19.64 0.83
C TRP A 31 4.76 18.67 2.01
N GLN A 32 3.90 18.93 3.00
CA GLN A 32 3.68 18.01 4.13
C GLN A 32 3.14 16.66 3.66
N VAL A 33 2.15 16.66 2.78
CA VAL A 33 1.58 15.43 2.20
C VAL A 33 2.62 14.72 1.32
N GLY A 34 3.36 15.48 0.51
CA GLY A 34 4.43 14.97 -0.35
C GLY A 34 5.53 14.28 0.44
N LEU A 35 6.01 14.87 1.53
CA LEU A 35 6.98 14.25 2.42
C LEU A 35 6.41 13.05 3.20
N THR A 36 5.11 13.04 3.50
CA THR A 36 4.48 11.90 4.20
C THR A 36 4.29 10.71 3.26
N LEU A 37 4.05 10.94 1.97
CA LEU A 37 3.79 9.90 0.98
C LEU A 37 5.05 9.44 0.21
N PHE A 38 6.02 10.34 0.02
CA PHE A 38 7.22 10.12 -0.81
C PHE A 38 8.54 10.50 -0.14
N GLY A 39 8.49 11.13 1.04
CA GLY A 39 9.71 11.37 1.81
C GLY A 39 10.12 10.07 2.48
N ASP A 40 11.37 9.66 2.26
CA ASP A 40 12.06 8.66 3.06
C ASP A 40 12.12 9.17 4.50
N ALA A 41 11.03 9.00 5.26
CA ALA A 41 11.04 9.24 6.68
C ALA A 41 12.19 8.38 7.23
N PRO A 42 13.14 8.97 8.00
CA PRO A 42 14.19 8.18 8.61
C PRO A 42 13.48 7.08 9.38
N HIS A 43 13.69 5.85 8.92
CA HIS A 43 13.33 4.69 9.69
C HIS A 43 14.20 4.80 10.94
N GLU A 44 13.68 5.46 11.98
CA GLU A 44 14.19 5.27 13.32
C GLU A 44 14.27 3.76 13.45
N ALA A 45 15.50 3.26 13.54
CA ALA A 45 15.80 1.89 13.81
C ALA A 45 15.34 1.62 15.25
N VAL A 46 14.02 1.67 15.45
CA VAL A 46 13.36 1.08 16.60
C VAL A 46 13.79 -0.37 16.52
N ALA A 47 14.62 -0.79 17.47
CA ALA A 47 15.04 -2.16 17.65
C ALA A 47 13.89 -3.06 17.24
N GLN A 48 14.11 -3.95 16.25
CA GLN A 48 13.04 -4.68 15.54
C GLN A 48 12.12 -5.33 16.57
N GLY A 49 11.04 -4.63 16.91
CA GLY A 49 10.09 -5.14 17.89
C GLY A 49 9.45 -6.40 17.30
N PRO A 50 8.98 -7.33 18.13
CA PRO A 50 8.33 -8.56 17.66
C PRO A 50 7.18 -8.27 16.67
N CYS A 51 6.53 -7.11 16.77
CA CYS A 51 5.56 -6.63 15.78
C CYS A 51 6.17 -6.36 14.39
N ARG A 52 7.27 -5.59 14.31
CA ARG A 52 7.88 -5.23 13.03
C ARG A 52 8.42 -6.46 12.31
N ALA A 53 9.18 -7.30 13.02
CA ALA A 53 9.71 -8.54 12.46
C ALA A 53 8.58 -9.45 11.98
N GLY A 54 7.51 -9.60 12.78
CA GLY A 54 6.35 -10.40 12.39
C GLY A 54 5.62 -9.87 11.15
N ILE A 55 5.49 -8.55 11.00
CA ILE A 55 4.90 -7.94 9.80
C ILE A 55 5.76 -8.20 8.55
N GLU A 56 7.08 -8.06 8.67
CA GLU A 56 8.03 -8.33 7.57
C GLU A 56 8.01 -9.80 7.14
N GLU A 57 7.93 -10.74 8.09
CA GLU A 57 7.77 -12.16 7.79
C GLU A 57 6.44 -12.47 7.09
N LEU A 58 5.34 -11.89 7.57
CA LEU A 58 4.01 -12.11 6.99
C LEU A 58 3.88 -11.51 5.59
N SER A 59 4.43 -10.32 5.35
CA SER A 59 4.42 -9.70 4.01
C SER A 59 5.30 -10.49 3.05
N GLY A 60 6.50 -10.90 3.47
CA GLY A 60 7.37 -11.76 2.67
C GLY A 60 6.72 -13.09 2.30
N ALA A 61 5.94 -13.69 3.22
CA ALA A 61 5.18 -14.89 2.94
C ALA A 61 4.08 -14.68 1.88
N LEU A 62 3.41 -13.52 1.87
CA LEU A 62 2.42 -13.18 0.84
C LEU A 62 3.06 -13.06 -0.55
N ASP A 63 4.23 -12.43 -0.65
CA ASP A 63 4.96 -12.29 -1.91
C ASP A 63 5.38 -13.64 -2.48
N ARG A 64 5.90 -14.53 -1.62
CA ARG A 64 6.25 -15.90 -2.01
C ARG A 64 5.01 -16.68 -2.45
N ALA A 65 3.90 -16.55 -1.73
CA ALA A 65 2.65 -17.21 -2.08
C ALA A 65 2.09 -16.74 -3.43
N ALA A 66 2.14 -15.44 -3.69
CA ALA A 66 1.72 -14.87 -4.96
C ALA A 66 2.57 -15.41 -6.12
N LYS A 67 3.89 -15.51 -5.94
CA LYS A 67 4.81 -16.11 -6.94
C LYS A 67 4.51 -17.58 -7.18
N ALA A 68 4.29 -18.37 -6.13
CA ALA A 68 3.97 -19.79 -6.26
C ALA A 68 2.67 -20.03 -7.04
N ALA A 69 1.70 -19.12 -6.90
CA ALA A 69 0.42 -19.23 -7.60
C ALA A 69 0.49 -18.81 -9.08
N VAL A 70 1.56 -18.15 -9.54
CA VAL A 70 1.73 -17.78 -10.96
C VAL A 70 1.72 -19.01 -11.86
N GLU A 71 2.27 -20.14 -11.39
CA GLU A 71 2.37 -21.36 -12.19
C GLU A 71 1.09 -22.22 -12.15
N ALA A 72 0.03 -21.74 -11.51
CA ALA A 72 -1.26 -22.44 -11.41
C ALA A 72 -1.94 -22.73 -12.75
N ARG A 73 -2.46 -23.96 -12.89
CA ARG A 73 -3.18 -24.40 -14.09
C ARG A 73 -4.62 -23.91 -14.13
N ASP A 74 -5.22 -23.75 -12.97
CA ASP A 74 -6.59 -23.30 -12.76
C ASP A 74 -6.73 -22.61 -11.40
N ASP A 75 -7.90 -22.06 -11.11
CA ASP A 75 -8.18 -21.30 -9.90
C ASP A 75 -8.01 -22.13 -8.62
N ALA A 76 -8.36 -23.42 -8.66
CA ALA A 76 -8.26 -24.30 -7.50
C ALA A 76 -6.80 -24.65 -7.18
N ASP A 77 -5.99 -24.88 -8.21
CA ASP A 77 -4.54 -25.05 -8.12
C ASP A 77 -3.87 -23.76 -7.61
N ALA A 78 -4.34 -22.59 -8.07
CA ALA A 78 -3.84 -21.29 -7.64
C ALA A 78 -4.08 -21.03 -6.17
N GLU A 79 -5.31 -21.23 -5.69
CA GLU A 79 -5.65 -21.06 -4.26
C GLU A 79 -4.89 -22.08 -3.41
N ARG A 80 -4.77 -23.34 -3.85
CA ARG A 80 -3.98 -24.34 -3.12
C ARG A 80 -2.53 -23.90 -2.97
N ARG A 81 -1.84 -23.59 -4.08
CA ARG A 81 -0.42 -23.16 -4.04
C ARG A 81 -0.22 -21.89 -3.21
N TYR A 82 -1.14 -20.92 -3.34
CA TYR A 82 -1.12 -19.71 -2.53
C TYR A 82 -1.27 -20.02 -1.04
N SER A 83 -2.22 -20.88 -0.68
CA SER A 83 -2.48 -21.25 0.72
C SER A 83 -1.33 -22.02 1.36
N GLU A 84 -0.68 -22.91 0.61
CA GLU A 84 0.47 -23.70 1.07
C GLU A 84 1.72 -22.83 1.23
N ALA A 85 2.00 -21.97 0.25
CA ALA A 85 3.23 -21.19 0.22
C ALA A 85 3.28 -20.02 1.22
N ARG A 86 2.12 -19.57 1.76
CA ARG A 86 2.11 -18.58 2.84
C ARG A 86 2.34 -19.18 4.24
N ARG A 87 2.31 -20.51 4.35
CA ARG A 87 2.60 -21.22 5.60
C ARG A 87 4.10 -21.46 5.71
N PRO A 88 4.66 -21.50 6.93
CA PRO A 88 3.99 -21.47 8.23
C PRO A 88 3.77 -20.07 8.83
N GLU A 89 4.26 -18.99 8.21
CA GLU A 89 4.25 -17.66 8.81
C GLU A 89 2.83 -17.17 9.11
N TRP A 90 1.89 -17.43 8.19
CA TRP A 90 0.50 -17.07 8.37
C TRP A 90 -0.22 -17.86 9.48
N ASP A 91 0.31 -19.00 9.90
CA ASP A 91 -0.23 -19.75 11.06
C ASP A 91 0.04 -18.98 12.38
N ARG A 92 1.03 -18.07 12.40
CA ARG A 92 1.38 -17.21 13.54
C ARG A 92 0.73 -15.82 13.48
N TYR A 93 -0.19 -15.57 12.55
CA TYR A 93 -0.82 -14.26 12.35
C TYR A 93 -1.39 -13.66 13.66
N GLU A 94 -2.09 -14.47 14.46
CA GLU A 94 -2.70 -14.03 15.72
C GLU A 94 -1.68 -13.70 16.82
N GLU A 95 -0.50 -14.31 16.78
CA GLU A 95 0.61 -13.98 17.68
C GLU A 95 1.19 -12.61 17.32
N VAL A 96 1.49 -12.40 16.04
CA VAL A 96 1.99 -11.11 15.53
C VAL A 96 0.97 -9.99 15.77
N ARG A 97 -0.31 -10.25 15.53
CA ARG A 97 -1.39 -9.29 15.79
C ARG A 97 -1.41 -8.84 17.25
N ARG A 98 -1.24 -9.77 18.20
CA ARG A 98 -1.16 -9.45 19.64
C ARG A 98 0.09 -8.63 19.97
N ALA A 99 1.24 -8.99 19.40
CA ALA A 99 2.48 -8.22 19.57
C ALA A 99 2.35 -6.78 19.02
N CYS A 100 1.56 -6.58 17.96
CA CYS A 100 1.32 -5.28 17.34
C CYS A 100 0.23 -4.45 18.04
N ALA A 101 -0.64 -5.05 18.86
CA ALA A 101 -1.79 -4.37 19.44
C ALA A 101 -1.42 -3.22 20.41
N ALA A 102 -0.24 -3.30 21.03
CA ALA A 102 0.24 -2.27 21.96
C ALA A 102 0.79 -1.01 21.26
N GLN A 103 0.96 -1.05 19.93
CA GLN A 103 1.59 0.03 19.16
C GLN A 103 0.57 0.63 18.16
N PRO A 104 0.28 1.94 18.19
CA PRO A 104 -0.64 2.56 17.24
C PRO A 104 -0.25 2.29 15.77
N ARG A 105 1.04 2.45 15.43
CA ARG A 105 1.57 2.13 14.09
C ARG A 105 1.47 0.64 13.74
N GLY A 106 1.49 -0.24 14.75
CA GLY A 106 1.34 -1.70 14.56
C GLY A 106 -0.07 -2.08 14.13
N VAL A 107 -1.10 -1.42 14.67
CA VAL A 107 -2.50 -1.61 14.26
C VAL A 107 -2.70 -1.22 12.79
N ASP A 108 -2.18 -0.06 12.39
CA ASP A 108 -2.27 0.42 11.00
C ASP A 108 -1.54 -0.52 10.03
N ALA A 109 -0.36 -1.02 10.43
CA ALA A 109 0.40 -1.95 9.62
C ALA A 109 -0.30 -3.31 9.47
N MET A 110 -0.91 -3.84 10.53
CA MET A 110 -1.72 -5.07 10.44
C MET A 110 -2.96 -4.88 9.56
N ALA A 111 -3.59 -3.71 9.61
CA ALA A 111 -4.69 -3.38 8.71
C ALA A 111 -4.22 -3.31 7.24
N ALA A 112 -3.04 -2.72 6.98
CA ALA A 112 -2.43 -2.70 5.66
C ALA A 112 -2.09 -4.10 5.15
N LEU A 113 -1.51 -4.95 6.00
CA LEU A 113 -1.20 -6.34 5.68
C LEU A 113 -2.45 -7.14 5.30
N THR A 114 -3.56 -6.93 5.99
CA THR A 114 -4.83 -7.60 5.68
C THR A 114 -5.40 -7.14 4.33
N ARG A 115 -5.25 -5.86 3.99
CA ARG A 115 -5.60 -5.35 2.65
C ARG A 115 -4.71 -5.97 1.57
N LEU A 116 -3.42 -6.13 1.85
CA LEU A 116 -2.45 -6.75 0.95
C LEU A 116 -2.79 -8.21 0.68
N GLU A 117 -3.14 -9.00 1.70
CA GLU A 117 -3.55 -10.41 1.53
C GLU A 117 -4.77 -10.54 0.61
N ARG A 118 -5.81 -9.73 0.83
CA ARG A 118 -7.00 -9.72 -0.02
C ARG A 118 -6.67 -9.32 -1.46
N ALA A 119 -5.78 -8.35 -1.63
CA ALA A 119 -5.32 -7.93 -2.95
C ALA A 119 -4.58 -9.05 -3.69
N HIS A 120 -3.66 -9.74 -3.02
CA HIS A 120 -2.96 -10.90 -3.60
C HIS A 120 -3.92 -12.02 -3.95
N ARG A 121 -4.81 -12.44 -3.03
CA ARG A 121 -5.77 -13.52 -3.31
C ARG A 121 -6.67 -13.18 -4.50
N SER A 122 -7.15 -11.94 -4.58
CA SER A 122 -7.95 -11.48 -5.72
C SER A 122 -7.15 -11.45 -7.02
N ALA A 123 -5.90 -11.00 -6.98
CA ALA A 123 -5.02 -10.98 -8.15
C ALA A 123 -4.68 -12.40 -8.65
N VAL A 124 -4.37 -13.32 -7.73
CA VAL A 124 -4.10 -14.72 -8.03
C VAL A 124 -5.29 -15.38 -8.73
N GLY A 125 -6.50 -15.23 -8.18
CA GLY A 125 -7.70 -15.79 -8.79
C GLY A 125 -7.96 -15.24 -10.19
N ARG A 126 -7.81 -13.92 -10.39
CA ARG A 126 -7.98 -13.32 -11.74
C ARG A 126 -6.93 -13.81 -12.73
N SER A 127 -5.66 -13.88 -12.31
CA SER A 127 -4.57 -14.31 -13.18
C SER A 127 -4.69 -15.77 -13.58
N ALA A 128 -5.08 -16.64 -12.64
CA ALA A 128 -5.32 -18.05 -12.90
C ALA A 128 -6.47 -18.23 -13.91
N ALA A 129 -7.61 -17.58 -13.69
CA ALA A 129 -8.75 -17.64 -14.59
C ALA A 129 -8.43 -17.14 -16.00
N ALA A 130 -7.66 -16.05 -16.10
CA ALA A 130 -7.27 -15.46 -17.38
C ALA A 130 -6.28 -16.34 -18.17
N LEU A 131 -5.35 -17.01 -17.48
CA LEU A 131 -4.30 -17.81 -18.13
C LEU A 131 -4.72 -19.26 -18.38
N ALA A 132 -5.70 -19.79 -17.64
CA ALA A 132 -6.17 -21.17 -17.78
C ALA A 132 -6.52 -21.59 -19.23
N PRO A 133 -7.28 -20.83 -20.03
CA PRO A 133 -7.58 -21.22 -21.41
C PRO A 133 -6.33 -21.25 -22.30
N VAL A 134 -5.47 -20.24 -22.19
CA VAL A 134 -4.21 -20.15 -22.97
C VAL A 134 -3.28 -21.32 -22.65
N ARG A 135 -3.19 -21.70 -21.36
CA ARG A 135 -2.40 -22.86 -20.94
C ARG A 135 -2.92 -24.16 -21.52
N ARG A 136 -4.25 -24.36 -21.53
CA ARG A 136 -4.87 -25.55 -22.14
C ARG A 136 -4.60 -25.62 -23.63
N GLU A 137 -4.63 -24.49 -24.32
CA GLU A 137 -4.30 -24.41 -25.74
C GLU A 137 -2.83 -24.80 -25.98
N VAL A 138 -1.88 -24.22 -25.25
CA VAL A 138 -0.45 -24.58 -25.34
C VAL A 138 -0.22 -26.06 -25.03
N ASP A 139 -0.82 -26.59 -23.95
CA ASP A 139 -0.71 -27.99 -23.56
C ASP A 139 -1.27 -28.95 -24.63
N SER A 140 -2.26 -28.51 -25.42
CA SER A 140 -2.84 -29.31 -26.50
C SER A 140 -1.94 -29.43 -27.74
N PHE A 141 -0.99 -28.50 -27.92
CA PHE A 141 -0.01 -28.55 -29.00
C PHE A 141 1.25 -29.34 -28.65
N ILE A 142 1.61 -29.39 -27.35
CA ILE A 142 2.81 -30.08 -26.88
C ILE A 142 2.57 -31.59 -26.72
N ARG A 143 1.31 -32.01 -26.55
CA ARG A 143 0.91 -33.41 -26.38
C ARG A 143 0.56 -34.08 -27.70
#